data_AF-A0A973E4E6-F1
#
_entry.id   AF-A0A973E4E6-F1
#
_cell.length_a   1.000
_cell.length_b   1.000
_cell.length_c   1.000
_cell.angle_alpha   90.00
_cell.angle_beta   90.00
_cell.angle_gamma   90.00
#
_symmetry.space_group_name_H-M   'P 1'
#
loop_
_entity.id
_entity.type
_entity.pdbx_description
1 polymer ?
#
loop_
_entity_poly.entity_id
_entity_poly.type
_entity_poly.pdbx_seq_one_letter_code
_entity_poly.pdbx_strand_id
1 'polypeptide(L)'
;MFTARAVPPTLFEWRHILGGRRQLRQAATWNIEEWRYSRECRMWPVGTFRLAHAPLFIAIEGNIMSFRCIGLFIDINDVRALSRKGLASRVVAGHGDDLPCRFALTDVAINEAAWLLHYTHHDVETPYRASGPVFIGEAALLQKWTSGVVPPSLLKRSLSIRAYDAHGWLTAAALSQGADLVQEIERLWSETRTDYLHIHYAATGCYACRVERA
;
A
#
# COMPACT_ATOMS: atom_id res chain seq x y z
N MET A 1 19.04 56.18 -22.95
CA MET A 1 17.85 55.48 -23.46
C MET A 1 18.20 54.00 -23.55
N PHE A 2 17.31 53.10 -23.10
CA PHE A 2 17.50 51.67 -22.79
C PHE A 2 17.97 51.32 -21.37
N THR A 3 17.04 51.64 -20.46
CA THR A 3 16.57 50.97 -19.23
C THR A 3 17.25 49.69 -18.73
N ALA A 4 17.61 49.74 -17.44
CA ALA A 4 17.95 48.61 -16.58
C ALA A 4 16.88 47.51 -16.61
N ARG A 5 17.32 46.24 -16.79
CA ARG A 5 16.48 45.07 -16.51
C ARG A 5 16.46 44.85 -15.00
N ALA A 6 15.37 45.27 -14.38
CA ALA A 6 15.00 44.84 -13.03
C ALA A 6 14.71 43.32 -13.07
N VAL A 7 15.35 42.58 -12.17
CA VAL A 7 14.96 41.22 -11.80
C VAL A 7 13.70 41.34 -10.94
N PRO A 8 12.54 40.77 -11.34
CA PRO A 8 11.39 40.75 -10.45
C PRO A 8 11.60 39.70 -9.36
N PRO A 9 11.36 40.05 -8.08
CA PRO A 9 11.32 39.10 -6.98
C PRO A 9 9.92 38.48 -6.92
N THR A 10 9.78 37.16 -6.91
CA THR A 10 8.62 36.49 -6.27
C THR A 10 8.91 35.01 -6.05
N LEU A 11 9.59 34.72 -4.94
CA LEU A 11 9.11 33.70 -4.01
C LEU A 11 7.70 34.13 -3.56
N PHE A 12 6.79 33.16 -3.43
CA PHE A 12 5.34 33.30 -3.11
C PHE A 12 4.41 33.38 -4.32
N GLU A 13 3.89 32.23 -4.75
CA GLU A 13 2.47 32.09 -5.10
C GLU A 13 2.01 30.62 -4.93
N TRP A 14 1.88 30.20 -3.67
CA TRP A 14 1.37 28.87 -3.25
C TRP A 14 -0.17 28.75 -3.32
N ARG A 15 -0.86 29.48 -4.21
CA ARG A 15 -2.34 29.62 -4.15
C ARG A 15 -3.16 28.91 -5.23
N HIS A 16 -2.55 28.15 -6.15
CA HIS A 16 -3.28 27.46 -7.22
C HIS A 16 -3.25 25.91 -7.20
N ILE A 17 -2.68 25.27 -6.17
CA ILE A 17 -2.57 23.79 -6.11
C ILE A 17 -3.73 23.10 -5.36
N LEU A 18 -4.58 23.82 -4.61
CA LEU A 18 -5.61 23.21 -3.77
C LEU A 18 -6.99 23.13 -4.46
N GLY A 19 -7.03 22.45 -5.60
CA GLY A 19 -8.27 21.99 -6.25
C GLY A 19 -8.56 20.54 -5.90
N GLY A 20 -8.89 20.25 -4.62
CA GLY A 20 -9.04 18.87 -4.15
C GLY A 20 -9.93 18.69 -2.92
N ARG A 21 -11.03 19.43 -2.79
CA ARG A 21 -12.06 19.08 -1.79
C ARG A 21 -13.02 18.03 -2.37
N ARG A 22 -12.76 16.76 -2.08
CA ARG A 22 -13.77 15.70 -1.85
C ARG A 22 -13.06 14.39 -1.52
N GLN A 23 -12.85 14.12 -0.23
CA GLN A 23 -13.00 12.79 0.40
C GLN A 23 -12.59 12.88 1.88
N LEU A 24 -13.32 13.70 2.64
CA LEU A 24 -13.32 13.62 4.10
C LEU A 24 -14.77 13.67 4.57
N ARG A 25 -15.38 12.47 4.66
CA ARG A 25 -16.50 12.06 5.52
C ARG A 25 -17.08 10.75 4.98
N GLN A 26 -16.45 9.62 5.31
CA GLN A 26 -17.14 8.32 5.27
C GLN A 26 -16.55 7.26 6.21
N ALA A 27 -15.76 7.67 7.22
CA ALA A 27 -15.17 6.77 8.21
C ALA A 27 -15.98 6.65 9.53
N ALA A 28 -17.22 7.15 9.60
CA ALA A 28 -17.93 7.27 10.89
C ALA A 28 -19.23 6.48 11.06
N THR A 29 -19.76 5.79 10.05
CA THR A 29 -21.01 5.01 10.21
C THR A 29 -21.08 3.86 9.22
N TRP A 30 -20.41 2.74 9.50
CA TRP A 30 -20.72 1.49 8.81
C TRP A 30 -20.81 0.35 9.83
N ASN A 31 -22.06 -0.03 10.13
CA ASN A 31 -22.42 -1.19 10.93
C ASN A 31 -21.86 -2.45 10.25
N ILE A 32 -21.16 -3.28 11.02
CA ILE A 32 -20.37 -4.42 10.55
C ILE A 32 -21.21 -5.70 10.30
N GLU A 33 -22.55 -5.67 10.41
CA GLU A 33 -23.33 -6.91 10.60
C GLU A 33 -24.17 -7.47 9.44
N GLU A 34 -24.21 -6.91 8.24
CA GLU A 34 -25.04 -7.52 7.17
C GLU A 34 -24.38 -7.61 5.81
N TRP A 35 -23.62 -8.68 5.56
CA TRP A 35 -23.49 -9.19 4.18
C TRP A 35 -23.53 -10.72 4.12
N ARG A 36 -24.61 -11.23 3.52
CA ARG A 36 -24.90 -12.64 3.30
C ARG A 36 -23.93 -13.26 2.28
N TYR A 37 -23.29 -14.33 2.72
CA TYR A 37 -22.43 -15.24 1.98
C TYR A 37 -23.23 -16.02 0.93
N SER A 38 -22.97 -15.87 -0.37
CA SER A 38 -23.44 -16.84 -1.36
C SER A 38 -22.42 -17.98 -1.45
N ARG A 39 -22.82 -19.16 -0.96
CA ARG A 39 -22.07 -20.41 -1.07
C ARG A 39 -22.04 -20.86 -2.53
N GLU A 40 -20.85 -21.11 -3.06
CA GLU A 40 -20.57 -22.17 -4.05
C GLU A 40 -19.05 -22.35 -4.21
N CYS A 41 -18.41 -22.96 -3.21
CA CYS A 41 -17.06 -23.51 -3.36
C CYS A 41 -17.16 -24.88 -4.05
N ARG A 42 -16.71 -24.98 -5.30
CA ARG A 42 -16.41 -26.28 -5.92
C ARG A 42 -15.12 -26.81 -5.33
N MET A 43 -15.22 -27.95 -4.66
CA MET A 43 -14.10 -28.72 -4.12
C MET A 43 -13.20 -29.21 -5.27
N TRP A 44 -11.89 -28.97 -5.16
CA TRP A 44 -10.88 -29.66 -5.97
C TRP A 44 -10.32 -30.85 -5.15
N PRO A 45 -9.98 -31.98 -5.79
CA PRO A 45 -9.57 -33.18 -5.08
C PRO A 45 -8.17 -33.02 -4.46
N VAL A 46 -8.06 -33.54 -3.24
CA VAL A 46 -6.86 -33.49 -2.38
C VAL A 46 -5.82 -34.46 -2.92
N GLY A 47 -4.78 -33.93 -3.57
CA GLY A 47 -3.56 -34.69 -3.89
C GLY A 47 -2.62 -34.71 -2.68
N THR A 48 -2.28 -35.91 -2.23
CA THR A 48 -1.35 -36.19 -1.13
C THR A 48 0.05 -35.67 -1.44
N PHE A 49 0.44 -34.54 -0.86
CA PHE A 49 1.85 -34.13 -0.78
C PHE A 49 2.39 -34.36 0.63
N ARG A 50 3.48 -35.13 0.69
CA ARG A 50 4.25 -35.49 1.88
C ARG A 50 4.70 -34.24 2.65
N LEU A 51 4.51 -34.30 3.97
CA LEU A 51 5.14 -33.44 4.98
C LEU A 51 6.67 -33.45 4.85
N ALA A 52 7.29 -32.28 4.76
CA ALA A 52 8.64 -32.07 5.27
C ALA A 52 8.87 -30.58 5.59
N HIS A 53 9.18 -30.31 6.87
CA HIS A 53 9.65 -29.06 7.46
C HIS A 53 8.62 -27.94 7.67
N ALA A 54 7.87 -28.07 8.77
CA ALA A 54 7.33 -26.91 9.48
C ALA A 54 8.50 -26.01 9.92
N PRO A 55 8.51 -24.70 9.62
CA PRO A 55 9.49 -23.80 10.20
C PRO A 55 9.22 -23.69 11.71
N LEU A 56 10.30 -23.80 12.47
CA LEU A 56 10.35 -23.64 13.91
C LEU A 56 9.88 -22.23 14.28
N PHE A 57 8.64 -22.11 14.77
CA PHE A 57 8.15 -20.88 15.38
C PHE A 57 8.88 -20.68 16.71
N ILE A 58 9.92 -19.84 16.72
CA ILE A 58 10.43 -19.28 17.96
C ILE A 58 9.40 -18.25 18.40
N ALA A 59 8.60 -18.60 19.41
CA ALA A 59 7.81 -17.64 20.15
C ALA A 59 8.77 -16.70 20.87
N ILE A 60 8.95 -15.49 20.33
CA ILE A 60 9.59 -14.41 21.06
C ILE A 60 8.51 -13.90 22.03
N GLU A 61 8.57 -14.35 23.28
CA GLU A 61 7.86 -13.74 24.42
C GLU A 61 8.46 -12.34 24.69
N GLY A 62 8.20 -11.42 23.78
CA GLY A 62 8.21 -9.99 24.02
C GLY A 62 6.81 -9.49 23.68
N ASN A 63 6.41 -8.35 24.22
CA ASN A 63 5.15 -7.71 23.89
C ASN A 63 5.12 -7.36 22.38
N ILE A 64 4.73 -8.30 21.52
CA ILE A 64 4.68 -8.12 20.07
C ILE A 64 3.67 -7.01 19.83
N MET A 65 4.16 -5.83 19.44
CA MET A 65 3.26 -4.75 19.04
C MET A 65 2.41 -5.26 17.89
N SER A 66 1.11 -5.28 18.12
CA SER A 66 0.13 -5.72 17.14
C SER A 66 0.11 -4.72 15.98
N PHE A 67 0.28 -5.21 14.76
CA PHE A 67 0.22 -4.38 13.56
C PHE A 67 -0.56 -5.02 12.43
N ARG A 68 -1.10 -4.21 11.52
CA ARG A 68 -1.76 -4.68 10.31
C ARG A 68 -1.24 -3.96 9.08
N CYS A 69 -0.93 -4.74 8.05
CA CYS A 69 -0.72 -4.23 6.71
C CYS A 69 -2.08 -4.01 6.03
N ILE A 70 -2.29 -2.80 5.52
CA ILE A 70 -3.55 -2.37 4.93
C ILE A 70 -3.33 -2.15 3.44
N GLY A 71 -4.01 -2.96 2.63
CA GLY A 71 -4.10 -2.76 1.19
C GLY A 71 -4.88 -1.49 0.86
N LEU A 72 -4.61 -0.91 -0.31
CA LEU A 72 -5.40 0.22 -0.76
C LEU A 72 -6.80 -0.23 -1.16
N PHE A 73 -7.78 0.65 -1.00
CA PHE A 73 -9.13 0.44 -1.51
C PHE A 73 -9.36 1.35 -2.71
N ILE A 74 -9.86 0.80 -3.80
CA ILE A 74 -10.29 1.55 -4.98
C ILE A 74 -11.47 0.82 -5.62
N ASP A 75 -12.50 1.57 -6.01
CA ASP A 75 -13.64 1.00 -6.72
C ASP A 75 -13.22 0.64 -8.15
N ILE A 76 -13.52 -0.57 -8.59
CA ILE A 76 -13.22 -1.03 -9.95
C ILE A 76 -13.90 -0.16 -11.02
N ASN A 77 -15.03 0.46 -10.71
CA ASN A 77 -15.71 1.40 -11.61
C ASN A 77 -14.89 2.68 -11.80
N ASP A 78 -14.21 3.16 -10.76
CA ASP A 78 -13.29 4.29 -10.87
C ASP A 78 -12.09 3.93 -11.74
N VAL A 79 -11.53 2.74 -11.56
CA VAL A 79 -10.44 2.23 -12.40
C VAL A 79 -10.86 2.16 -13.88
N ARG A 80 -12.05 1.62 -14.16
CA ARG A 80 -12.63 1.59 -15.52
C ARG A 80 -12.88 2.99 -16.08
N ALA A 81 -13.29 3.95 -15.24
CA ALA A 81 -13.45 5.34 -15.64
C ALA A 81 -12.10 6.00 -15.98
N LEU A 82 -11.05 5.73 -15.22
CA LEU A 82 -9.68 6.17 -15.51
C LEU A 82 -9.17 5.56 -16.82
N SER A 83 -9.43 4.28 -17.05
CA SER A 83 -9.01 3.59 -18.29
C SER A 83 -9.64 4.22 -19.53
N ARG A 84 -10.95 4.54 -19.50
CA ARG A 84 -11.64 5.24 -20.59
C ARG A 84 -11.04 6.62 -20.90
N LYS A 85 -10.32 7.22 -19.96
CA LYS A 85 -9.61 8.50 -20.11
C LYS A 85 -8.12 8.33 -20.48
N GLY A 86 -7.64 7.09 -20.66
CA GLY A 86 -6.22 6.80 -20.89
C GLY A 86 -5.33 6.96 -19.65
N LEU A 87 -5.90 7.01 -18.45
CA LEU A 87 -5.19 7.21 -17.17
C LEU A 87 -4.96 5.92 -16.38
N ALA A 88 -5.44 4.78 -16.90
CA ALA A 88 -5.17 3.45 -16.37
C ALA A 88 -4.99 2.46 -17.53
N SER A 89 -3.97 1.60 -17.41
CA SER A 89 -3.61 0.60 -18.42
C SER A 89 -3.89 -0.79 -17.89
N ARG A 90 -4.61 -1.60 -18.68
CA ARG A 90 -4.83 -3.01 -18.38
C ARG A 90 -3.61 -3.82 -18.84
N VAL A 91 -3.12 -4.70 -17.98
CA VAL A 91 -1.98 -5.59 -18.24
C VAL A 91 -2.39 -7.01 -17.87
N VAL A 92 -1.93 -8.01 -18.61
CA VAL A 92 -2.09 -9.43 -18.27
C VAL A 92 -0.74 -9.93 -17.77
N ALA A 93 -0.71 -10.57 -16.60
CA ALA A 93 0.52 -11.09 -16.01
C ALA A 93 1.07 -12.25 -16.84
N GLY A 94 2.30 -12.10 -17.35
CA GLY A 94 3.05 -13.13 -18.03
C GLY A 94 3.87 -14.00 -17.08
N HIS A 95 4.68 -14.90 -17.66
CA HIS A 95 5.61 -15.72 -16.90
C HIS A 95 6.81 -14.87 -16.45
N GLY A 96 7.09 -14.86 -15.15
CA GLY A 96 8.16 -14.04 -14.58
C GLY A 96 7.77 -12.57 -14.31
N ASP A 97 6.53 -12.18 -14.62
CA ASP A 97 6.02 -10.87 -14.24
C ASP A 97 5.69 -10.82 -12.75
N ASP A 98 6.24 -9.82 -12.09
CA ASP A 98 5.98 -9.51 -10.70
C ASP A 98 5.05 -8.29 -10.62
N LEU A 99 3.73 -8.55 -10.64
CA LEU A 99 2.69 -7.52 -10.55
C LEU A 99 2.08 -7.48 -9.13
N PRO A 100 2.66 -6.73 -8.18
CA PRO A 100 2.13 -6.69 -6.81
C PRO A 100 0.79 -5.95 -6.74
N CYS A 101 -0.28 -6.65 -6.42
CA CYS A 101 -1.61 -6.06 -6.23
C CYS A 101 -1.65 -5.29 -4.90
N ARG A 102 -1.87 -3.98 -4.95
CA ARG A 102 -1.96 -3.15 -3.73
C ARG A 102 -3.27 -3.32 -2.98
N PHE A 103 -4.29 -3.88 -3.63
CA PHE A 103 -5.60 -4.14 -3.02
C PHE A 103 -5.58 -5.39 -2.13
N ALA A 104 -5.02 -6.50 -2.64
CA ALA A 104 -4.94 -7.77 -1.91
C ALA A 104 -3.62 -7.97 -1.13
N LEU A 105 -2.56 -7.23 -1.48
CA LEU A 105 -1.18 -7.43 -1.01
C LEU A 105 -0.60 -8.82 -1.34
N THR A 106 -1.11 -9.41 -2.41
CA THR A 106 -0.55 -10.58 -3.10
C THR A 106 -0.15 -10.18 -4.53
N ASP A 107 0.61 -11.01 -5.21
CA ASP A 107 0.86 -10.79 -6.64
C ASP A 107 -0.31 -11.27 -7.48
N VAL A 108 -0.51 -10.65 -8.64
CA VAL A 108 -1.48 -11.09 -9.65
C VAL A 108 -0.96 -12.37 -10.29
N ALA A 109 -1.80 -13.39 -10.40
CA ALA A 109 -1.37 -14.69 -10.92
C ALA A 109 -1.16 -14.65 -12.44
N ILE A 110 -0.37 -15.59 -12.96
CA ILE A 110 -0.11 -15.73 -14.39
C ILE A 110 -1.44 -15.87 -15.15
N ASN A 111 -1.56 -15.18 -16.28
CA ASN A 111 -2.76 -15.06 -17.11
C ASN A 111 -3.93 -14.28 -16.47
N GLU A 112 -3.80 -13.78 -15.24
CA GLU A 112 -4.75 -12.83 -14.68
C GLU A 112 -4.43 -11.39 -15.09
N ALA A 113 -5.43 -10.53 -15.00
CA ALA A 113 -5.30 -9.13 -15.37
C ALA A 113 -5.11 -8.22 -14.16
N ALA A 114 -4.37 -7.15 -14.39
CA ALA A 114 -4.14 -6.06 -13.46
C ALA A 114 -4.36 -4.72 -14.16
N TRP A 115 -4.67 -3.70 -13.36
CA TRP A 115 -4.71 -2.31 -13.76
C TRP A 115 -3.49 -1.58 -13.20
N LEU A 116 -2.74 -0.92 -14.06
CA LEU A 116 -1.69 0.03 -13.69
C LEU A 116 -2.26 1.45 -13.75
N LEU A 117 -2.24 2.16 -12.63
CA LEU A 117 -2.78 3.52 -12.53
C LEU A 117 -2.01 4.37 -11.52
N HIS A 118 -2.19 5.69 -11.63
CA HIS A 118 -1.60 6.65 -10.69
C HIS A 118 -2.48 6.79 -9.43
N TYR A 119 -1.88 6.67 -8.25
CA TYR A 119 -2.59 6.74 -6.96
C TYR A 119 -1.87 7.66 -5.97
N THR A 120 -2.65 8.53 -5.32
CA THR A 120 -2.19 9.40 -4.23
C THR A 120 -2.23 8.61 -2.92
N HIS A 121 -1.08 8.06 -2.51
CA HIS A 121 -0.97 7.22 -1.32
C HIS A 121 -0.64 8.01 -0.05
N HIS A 122 -0.22 9.27 -0.17
CA HIS A 122 0.06 10.14 0.95
C HIS A 122 -0.45 11.54 0.66
N ASP A 123 -1.74 11.78 0.95
CA ASP A 123 -2.42 13.06 0.70
C ASP A 123 -2.40 13.92 1.96
N VAL A 124 -1.27 14.60 2.19
CA VAL A 124 -1.03 15.45 3.37
C VAL A 124 -0.59 16.84 2.94
N GLU A 125 -0.81 17.83 3.80
CA GLU A 125 -0.38 19.23 3.59
C GLU A 125 1.07 19.46 4.07
N THR A 126 1.97 18.54 3.72
CA THR A 126 3.41 18.61 4.04
C THR A 126 4.24 18.35 2.78
N PRO A 127 5.55 18.69 2.76
CA PRO A 127 6.44 18.33 1.65
C PRO A 127 6.55 16.83 1.38
N TYR A 128 6.06 15.97 2.30
CA TYR A 128 6.04 14.52 2.13
C TYR A 128 4.81 14.01 1.38
N ARG A 129 3.91 14.88 0.90
CA ARG A 129 2.81 14.50 0.02
C ARG A 129 3.34 13.68 -1.17
N ALA A 130 2.74 12.52 -1.43
CA ALA A 130 3.25 11.58 -2.41
C ALA A 130 2.16 10.83 -3.17
N SER A 131 2.46 10.56 -4.44
CA SER A 131 1.65 9.76 -5.35
C SER A 131 2.55 8.95 -6.28
N GLY A 132 2.02 7.91 -6.92
CA GLY A 132 2.82 7.04 -7.77
C GLY A 132 2.03 5.91 -8.43
N PRO A 133 2.65 5.16 -9.33
CA PRO A 133 2.00 4.05 -10.01
C PRO A 133 1.78 2.86 -9.07
N VAL A 134 0.59 2.26 -9.16
CA VAL A 134 0.21 1.04 -8.42
C VAL A 134 -0.47 0.04 -9.34
N PHE A 135 -0.26 -1.24 -9.08
CA PHE A 135 -1.03 -2.32 -9.70
C PHE A 135 -2.22 -2.72 -8.81
N ILE A 136 -3.37 -2.96 -9.44
CA ILE A 136 -4.59 -3.49 -8.83
C ILE A 136 -5.05 -4.70 -9.65
N GLY A 137 -5.04 -5.88 -9.05
CA GLY A 137 -5.55 -7.09 -9.70
C GLY A 137 -7.05 -6.94 -10.00
N GLU A 138 -7.46 -7.27 -11.22
CA GLU A 138 -8.84 -7.13 -11.67
C GLU A 138 -9.79 -8.09 -10.94
N ALA A 139 -9.31 -9.30 -10.63
CA ALA A 139 -10.03 -10.33 -9.87
C ALA A 139 -9.68 -10.33 -8.37
N ALA A 140 -8.89 -9.34 -7.91
CA ALA A 140 -8.42 -9.32 -6.53
C ALA A 140 -9.59 -9.07 -5.56
N LEU A 141 -9.67 -9.91 -4.53
CA LEU A 141 -10.58 -9.71 -3.41
C LEU A 141 -9.88 -8.96 -2.28
N LEU A 142 -10.63 -8.12 -1.56
CA LEU A 142 -10.09 -7.38 -0.43
C LEU A 142 -9.68 -8.38 0.64
N GLN A 143 -8.41 -8.36 1.02
CA GLN A 143 -7.89 -9.23 2.07
C GLN A 143 -7.70 -8.42 3.34
N LYS A 144 -8.39 -8.84 4.41
CA LYS A 144 -8.14 -8.34 5.75
C LYS A 144 -7.05 -9.20 6.39
N TRP A 145 -5.83 -8.66 6.43
CA TRP A 145 -4.70 -9.35 7.03
C TRP A 145 -4.82 -9.39 8.55
N THR A 146 -4.54 -10.56 9.13
CA THR A 146 -4.47 -10.77 10.57
C THR A 146 -3.35 -9.93 11.18
N SER A 147 -3.52 -9.49 12.42
CA SER A 147 -2.48 -8.78 13.15
C SER A 147 -1.17 -9.58 13.18
N GLY A 148 -0.04 -8.91 12.97
CA GLY A 148 1.30 -9.50 12.96
C GLY A 148 1.65 -10.28 11.69
N VAL A 149 0.71 -10.45 10.74
CA VAL A 149 0.96 -11.19 9.50
C VAL A 149 1.49 -10.25 8.41
N VAL A 150 2.65 -10.61 7.86
CA VAL A 150 3.21 -9.95 6.67
C VAL A 150 2.63 -10.56 5.39
N PRO A 151 2.04 -9.75 4.50
CA PRO A 151 1.51 -10.23 3.23
C PRO A 151 2.58 -10.83 2.29
N PRO A 152 2.24 -11.84 1.46
CA PRO A 152 3.16 -12.51 0.55
C PRO A 152 3.91 -11.57 -0.41
N SER A 153 3.27 -10.51 -0.91
CA SER A 153 3.92 -9.57 -1.83
C SER A 153 5.06 -8.79 -1.18
N LEU A 154 5.05 -8.65 0.15
CA LEU A 154 6.10 -7.94 0.89
C LEU A 154 7.25 -8.89 1.24
N LEU A 155 6.94 -10.14 1.64
CA LEU A 155 7.92 -11.13 2.11
C LEU A 155 9.07 -11.39 1.13
N LYS A 156 8.79 -11.39 -0.18
CA LYS A 156 9.77 -11.74 -1.21
C LYS A 156 10.55 -10.55 -1.78
N ARG A 157 10.36 -9.33 -1.26
CA ARG A 157 10.90 -8.10 -1.85
C ARG A 157 11.77 -7.32 -0.86
N SER A 158 12.67 -6.51 -1.40
CA SER A 158 13.35 -5.47 -0.63
C SER A 158 12.42 -4.26 -0.49
N LEU A 159 12.33 -3.76 0.73
CA LEU A 159 11.33 -2.78 1.16
C LEU A 159 12.01 -1.53 1.71
N SER A 160 11.42 -0.37 1.42
CA SER A 160 11.70 0.88 2.12
C SER A 160 10.50 1.20 3.01
N ILE A 161 10.76 1.30 4.32
CA ILE A 161 9.75 1.61 5.33
C ILE A 161 9.95 3.06 5.74
N ARG A 162 8.85 3.81 5.78
CA ARG A 162 8.83 5.24 6.10
C ARG A 162 7.84 5.47 7.24
N ALA A 163 8.34 5.98 8.36
CA ALA A 163 7.54 6.31 9.52
C ALA A 163 7.11 7.78 9.46
N TYR A 164 5.83 8.02 9.72
CA TYR A 164 5.25 9.35 9.73
C TYR A 164 4.60 9.64 11.08
N ASP A 165 4.65 10.90 11.50
CA ASP A 165 3.84 11.39 12.61
C ASP A 165 2.40 11.71 12.16
N ALA A 166 1.55 12.06 13.14
CA ALA A 166 0.14 12.37 12.91
C ALA A 166 -0.09 13.59 11.99
N HIS A 167 0.94 14.40 11.73
CA HIS A 167 0.89 15.54 10.83
C HIS A 167 1.45 15.21 9.44
N GLY A 168 1.88 13.98 9.19
CA GLY A 168 2.43 13.54 7.92
C GLY A 168 3.88 13.96 7.70
N TRP A 169 4.64 14.24 8.76
CA TRP A 169 6.09 14.45 8.67
C TRP A 169 6.83 13.13 8.83
N LEU A 170 7.84 12.89 7.99
CA LEU A 170 8.71 11.73 8.11
C LEU A 170 9.52 11.82 9.41
N THR A 171 9.39 10.84 10.28
CA THR A 171 10.10 10.76 11.58
C THR A 171 11.31 9.84 11.50
N ALA A 172 11.19 8.74 10.76
CA ALA A 172 12.24 7.74 10.60
C ALA A 172 12.04 6.94 9.30
N ALA A 173 13.08 6.22 8.89
CA ALA A 173 13.01 5.31 7.76
C ALA A 173 13.94 4.10 7.97
N ALA A 174 13.64 3.02 7.24
CA ALA A 174 14.45 1.81 7.24
C ALA A 174 14.44 1.17 5.84
N LEU A 175 15.47 0.37 5.57
CA LEU A 175 15.45 -0.63 4.52
C LEU A 175 15.29 -1.99 5.19
N SER A 176 14.50 -2.87 4.57
CA SER A 176 14.24 -4.21 5.08
C SER A 176 14.21 -5.20 3.93
N GLN A 177 14.65 -6.43 4.17
CA GLN A 177 14.16 -7.56 3.38
C GLN A 177 12.84 -8.03 3.99
N GLY A 178 11.97 -8.65 3.20
CA GLY A 178 10.63 -9.04 3.66
C GLY A 178 10.65 -9.97 4.89
N ALA A 179 11.70 -10.77 5.09
CA ALA A 179 11.87 -11.62 6.27
C ALA A 179 12.14 -10.84 7.57
N ASP A 180 12.75 -9.65 7.47
CA ASP A 180 13.12 -8.80 8.61
C ASP A 180 12.07 -7.70 8.88
N LEU A 181 10.98 -7.71 8.11
CA LEU A 181 10.01 -6.62 8.10
C LEU A 181 9.37 -6.40 9.47
N VAL A 182 9.05 -7.46 10.20
CA VAL A 182 8.41 -7.38 11.53
C VAL A 182 9.34 -6.65 12.51
N GLN A 183 10.61 -6.99 12.51
CA GLN A 183 11.62 -6.42 13.41
C GLN A 183 11.84 -4.94 13.12
N GLU A 184 11.93 -4.54 11.84
CA GLU A 184 12.09 -3.13 11.47
C GLU A 184 10.83 -2.31 11.78
N ILE A 185 9.67 -2.92 11.60
CA ILE A 185 8.38 -2.34 11.94
C ILE A 185 8.32 -2.04 13.47
N GLU A 186 8.66 -3.01 14.31
CA GLU A 186 8.70 -2.83 15.77
C GLU A 186 9.70 -1.74 16.19
N ARG A 187 10.89 -1.76 15.58
CA ARG A 187 11.92 -0.75 15.83
C ARG A 187 11.42 0.65 15.49
N LEU A 188 10.75 0.85 14.35
CA LEU A 188 10.23 2.16 13.93
C LEU A 188 9.07 2.66 14.81
N TRP A 189 8.31 1.77 15.44
CA TRP A 189 7.27 2.16 16.40
C TRP A 189 7.75 2.43 17.81
N SER A 190 8.97 2.00 18.16
CA SER A 190 9.61 2.45 19.40
C SER A 190 9.87 3.97 19.40
N GLU A 191 9.88 4.60 18.23
CA GLU A 191 9.89 6.05 18.09
C GLU A 191 8.53 6.64 18.49
N THR A 192 8.54 7.43 19.57
CA THR A 192 7.36 8.01 20.22
C THR A 192 6.45 8.82 19.31
N ARG A 193 7.02 9.41 18.25
CA ARG A 193 6.29 10.29 17.32
C ARG A 193 5.63 9.55 16.16
N THR A 194 5.92 8.27 15.96
CA THR A 194 5.40 7.52 14.81
C THR A 194 3.92 7.18 14.99
N ASP A 195 3.08 7.66 14.07
CA ASP A 195 1.64 7.39 14.00
C ASP A 195 1.34 6.21 13.06
N TYR A 196 1.89 6.25 11.83
CA TYR A 196 1.74 5.18 10.82
C TYR A 196 3.02 4.98 10.02
N LEU A 197 3.09 3.83 9.36
CA LEU A 197 4.18 3.50 8.44
C LEU A 197 3.64 3.38 7.01
N HIS A 198 4.42 3.80 6.02
CA HIS A 198 4.24 3.36 4.64
C HIS A 198 5.39 2.44 4.23
N ILE A 199 5.04 1.37 3.53
CA ILE A 199 5.97 0.46 2.89
C ILE A 199 6.00 0.75 1.40
N HIS A 200 7.20 0.80 0.84
CA HIS A 200 7.48 0.96 -0.58
C HIS A 200 8.37 -0.19 -1.06
N TYR A 201 8.27 -0.57 -2.34
CA TYR A 201 9.25 -1.47 -2.94
C TYR A 201 10.56 -0.70 -3.19
N ALA A 202 11.67 -1.15 -2.60
CA ALA A 202 12.89 -0.35 -2.50
C ALA A 202 13.47 0.06 -3.86
N ALA A 203 13.51 -0.87 -4.83
CA ALA A 203 14.11 -0.62 -6.14
C ALA A 203 13.31 0.37 -7.00
N THR A 204 11.98 0.26 -7.01
CA THR A 204 11.10 1.09 -7.85
C THR A 204 10.56 2.32 -7.12
N GLY A 205 10.63 2.34 -5.79
CA GLY A 205 10.07 3.40 -4.94
C GLY A 205 8.54 3.41 -4.86
N CYS A 206 7.86 2.52 -5.59
CA CYS A 206 6.41 2.48 -5.64
C CYS A 206 5.82 2.09 -4.28
N TYR A 207 4.73 2.75 -3.89
CA TYR A 207 3.97 2.41 -2.70
C TYR A 207 3.48 0.95 -2.74
N ALA A 208 3.56 0.27 -1.59
CA ALA A 208 3.09 -1.09 -1.39
C ALA A 208 1.87 -1.12 -0.48
N CYS A 209 1.98 -0.62 0.76
CA CYS A 209 0.87 -0.58 1.71
C CYS A 209 1.11 0.39 2.86
N ARG A 210 0.05 0.66 3.63
CA ARG A 210 0.12 1.34 4.92
C ARG A 210 0.19 0.29 6.02
N VAL A 211 0.88 0.61 7.10
CA VAL A 211 0.89 -0.22 8.31
C VAL A 211 0.41 0.61 9.48
N GLU A 212 -0.53 0.03 10.21
CA GLU A 212 -1.16 0.64 11.39
C GLU A 212 -1.01 -0.28 12.60
N ARG A 213 -1.06 0.30 13.80
CA ARG A 213 -1.20 -0.45 15.05
C ARG A 213 -2.57 -1.16 15.07
N ALA A 214 -2.61 -2.37 15.59
CA ALA A 214 -3.76 -3.26 15.50
C ALA A 214 -4.45 -3.55 16.83
#